data_AF-A0AAD9N7V1-F1
#
_entry.id   AF-A0AAD9N7V1-F1
#
_cell.length_a   1.000
_cell.length_b   1.000
_cell.length_c   1.000
_cell.angle_alpha   90.00
_cell.angle_beta   90.00
_cell.angle_gamma   90.00
#
_symmetry.space_group_name_H-M   'P 1'
#
loop_
_entity.id
_entity.type
_entity.pdbx_description
1 polymer ?
#
loop_
_entity_poly.entity_id
_entity_poly.type
_entity_poly.pdbx_seq_one_letter_code
_entity_poly.pdbx_strand_id
1 'polypeptide(L)'
;MYVYIYVCMYVCMYVCMYVCMYVCMYVCMYVCMYVCMYVCMYVCMYVCMYVCMYVCMYVCMYDVCMYVCMHACMHACMHVCMYVCMYVYL
;
A
#
# COMPACT_ATOMS: atom_id res chain seq x y z
N MET A 1 -64.49 -3.44 2.11
CA MET A 1 -63.58 -2.46 2.75
C MET A 1 -62.52 -3.14 3.62
N TYR A 2 -62.90 -3.94 4.63
CA TYR A 2 -61.97 -4.66 5.51
C TYR A 2 -60.95 -5.56 4.79
N VAL A 3 -61.41 -6.37 3.83
CA VAL A 3 -60.52 -7.25 3.03
C VAL A 3 -59.46 -6.44 2.27
N TYR A 4 -59.85 -5.30 1.70
CA TYR A 4 -58.95 -4.43 0.95
C TYR A 4 -57.86 -3.83 1.86
N ILE A 5 -58.25 -3.40 3.06
CA ILE A 5 -57.32 -2.86 4.05
C ILE A 5 -56.35 -3.96 4.52
N TYR A 6 -56.86 -5.17 4.75
CA TYR A 6 -56.04 -6.30 5.19
C TYR A 6 -55.02 -6.71 4.13
N VAL A 7 -55.44 -6.80 2.86
CA VAL A 7 -54.56 -7.13 1.74
C VAL A 7 -53.52 -6.02 1.54
N CYS A 8 -53.91 -4.74 1.56
CA CYS A 8 -52.95 -3.63 1.46
C CYS A 8 -51.91 -3.69 2.58
N MET A 9 -52.34 -3.87 3.84
CA MET A 9 -51.42 -3.95 4.98
C MET A 9 -50.46 -5.13 4.85
N TYR A 10 -50.96 -6.30 4.43
CA TYR A 10 -50.14 -7.50 4.29
C TYR A 10 -49.10 -7.34 3.17
N VAL A 11 -49.52 -6.82 2.00
CA VAL A 11 -48.62 -6.58 0.87
C VAL A 11 -47.58 -5.52 1.23
N CYS A 12 -47.98 -4.40 1.84
CA CYS A 12 -47.05 -3.37 2.26
C CYS A 12 -46.02 -3.92 3.26
N MET A 13 -46.46 -4.67 4.28
CA MET A 13 -45.55 -5.27 5.26
C MET A 13 -44.59 -6.25 4.61
N TYR A 14 -45.08 -7.12 3.72
CA TYR A 14 -44.26 -8.12 3.07
C TYR A 14 -43.23 -7.48 2.14
N VAL A 15 -43.65 -6.51 1.31
CA VAL A 15 -42.76 -5.79 0.40
C VAL A 15 -41.73 -4.98 1.17
N CYS A 16 -42.13 -4.24 2.21
CA CYS A 16 -41.20 -3.49 3.04
C CYS A 16 -40.16 -4.41 3.70
N MET A 17 -40.60 -5.53 4.29
CA MET A 17 -39.68 -6.49 4.93
C MET A 17 -38.72 -7.11 3.92
N TYR A 18 -39.23 -7.53 2.76
CA TYR A 18 -38.41 -8.17 1.74
C TYR A 18 -37.41 -7.19 1.14
N VAL A 19 -37.84 -5.99 0.76
CA VAL A 19 -36.98 -4.97 0.19
C VAL A 19 -35.93 -4.53 1.21
N CYS A 20 -36.31 -4.25 2.46
CA CYS A 20 -35.35 -3.88 3.50
C CYS A 20 -34.33 -4.99 3.74
N MET A 21 -34.75 -6.24 3.89
CA MET A 21 -33.83 -7.36 4.11
C MET A 21 -32.89 -7.56 2.91
N TYR A 22 -33.43 -7.54 1.70
CA TYR A 22 -32.64 -7.78 0.48
C TYR A 22 -31.65 -6.64 0.24
N VAL A 23 -32.11 -5.39 0.32
CA VAL A 23 -31.24 -4.22 0.12
C VAL A 23 -30.18 -4.15 1.20
N CYS A 24 -30.52 -4.33 2.48
CA CYS A 24 -29.53 -4.33 3.56
C CYS A 24 -28.51 -5.46 3.38
N MET A 25 -28.94 -6.69 3.12
CA MET A 25 -28.02 -7.81 2.92
C MET A 25 -27.12 -7.60 1.70
N TYR A 26 -27.70 -7.19 0.57
CA TYR A 26 -26.94 -7.02 -0.67
C TYR A 26 -25.99 -5.85 -0.56
N VAL A 27 -26.44 -4.68 -0.11
CA VAL A 27 -25.59 -3.50 0.04
C VAL A 27 -24.50 -3.75 1.07
N CYS A 28 -24.81 -4.30 2.25
CA CYS A 28 -23.79 -4.59 3.25
C CYS A 28 -22.77 -5.61 2.74
N MET A 29 -23.21 -6.74 2.16
CA MET A 29 -22.29 -7.76 1.66
C MET A 29 -21.44 -7.23 0.51
N TYR A 30 -22.06 -6.56 -0.46
CA TYR A 30 -21.36 -6.08 -1.64
C TYR A 30 -20.41 -4.95 -1.29
N VAL A 31 -20.86 -3.94 -0.53
CA VAL A 31 -20.00 -2.82 -0.12
C VAL A 31 -18.87 -3.30 0.77
N CYS A 32 -19.14 -4.15 1.78
CA CYS A 32 -18.07 -4.67 2.63
C CYS A 32 -17.07 -5.51 1.83
N MET A 33 -17.53 -6.44 0.98
CA MET A 33 -16.63 -7.26 0.17
C MET A 33 -15.82 -6.43 -0.82
N TYR A 34 -16.47 -5.54 -1.58
CA TYR A 34 -15.79 -4.73 -2.57
C TYR A 34 -14.83 -3.75 -1.91
N VAL A 35 -15.30 -2.97 -0.93
CA VAL A 35 -14.45 -1.94 -0.29
C VAL A 35 -13.29 -2.61 0.44
N CYS A 36 -13.52 -3.67 1.22
CA CYS A 36 -12.43 -4.34 1.91
C CYS A 36 -11.45 -4.99 0.92
N MET A 37 -11.91 -5.72 -0.09
CA MET A 37 -11.01 -6.36 -1.05
C MET A 37 -10.24 -5.33 -1.87
N TYR A 38 -10.92 -4.30 -2.36
CA TYR A 38 -10.29 -3.29 -3.21
C TYR A 38 -9.31 -2.44 -2.40
N VAL A 39 -9.73 -1.91 -1.24
CA VAL A 39 -8.86 -1.09 -0.40
C VAL A 39 -7.68 -1.91 0.11
N CYS A 40 -7.89 -3.13 0.62
CA CYS A 40 -6.79 -3.96 1.09
C CYS A 40 -5.83 -4.32 -0.05
N MET A 41 -6.33 -4.79 -1.20
CA MET A 41 -5.47 -5.16 -2.33
C MET A 41 -4.73 -3.95 -2.87
N TYR A 42 -5.41 -2.83 -3.08
CA TYR A 42 -4.80 -1.65 -3.68
C TYR A 42 -3.80 -1.02 -2.71
N VAL A 43 -4.17 -0.80 -1.46
CA VAL A 43 -3.27 -0.21 -0.45
C VAL A 43 -2.09 -1.13 -0.20
N CYS A 44 -2.29 -2.44 0.01
CA CYS A 44 -1.18 -3.36 0.23
C CYS A 44 -0.26 -3.44 -0.99
N MET A 45 -0.81 -3.62 -2.20
CA MET A 45 0.02 -3.71 -3.41
C MET A 45 0.76 -2.41 -3.67
N TYR A 46 0.09 -1.27 -3.59
CA TYR A 46 0.71 0.02 -3.88
C TYR A 46 1.72 0.39 -2.82
N VAL A 47 1.38 0.30 -1.52
CA VAL A 47 2.31 0.63 -0.43
C VAL A 47 3.49 -0.34 -0.43
N CYS A 48 3.28 -1.65 -0.54
CA CYS A 48 4.39 -2.60 -0.57
C CYS A 48 5.27 -2.39 -1.80
N MET A 49 4.70 -2.29 -3.01
CA MET A 49 5.51 -2.11 -4.22
C MET A 49 6.24 -0.77 -4.22
N TYR A 50 5.57 0.32 -3.84
CA TYR A 50 6.18 1.65 -3.84
C TYR A 50 7.22 1.76 -2.75
N VAL A 51 6.90 1.38 -1.50
CA VAL A 51 7.87 1.46 -0.39
C VAL A 51 9.04 0.52 -0.63
N CYS A 52 8.81 -0.73 -1.05
CA CYS A 52 9.93 -1.64 -1.33
C CYS A 52 10.78 -1.15 -2.50
N MET A 53 10.18 -0.73 -3.62
CA MET A 53 10.96 -0.25 -4.77
C MET A 53 11.71 1.04 -4.44
N TYR A 54 11.05 2.01 -3.80
CA TYR A 54 11.67 3.29 -3.47
C TYR A 54 12.74 3.09 -2.40
N VAL A 55 12.44 2.44 -1.28
CA VAL A 55 13.41 2.27 -0.19
C VAL A 55 14.58 1.40 -0.65
N CYS A 56 14.34 0.27 -1.33
CA CYS A 56 15.43 -0.58 -1.79
C CYS A 56 16.26 0.12 -2.88
N MET A 57 15.66 0.77 -3.87
CA MET A 57 16.45 1.43 -4.93
C MET A 57 17.19 2.65 -4.39
N TYR A 58 16.51 3.53 -3.65
CA TYR A 58 17.13 4.77 -3.17
C TYR A 58 18.17 4.49 -2.10
N VAL A 59 17.85 3.69 -1.08
CA VAL A 59 18.79 3.46 0.02
C VAL A 59 19.93 2.54 -0.43
N CYS A 60 19.65 1.45 -1.16
CA CYS A 60 20.71 0.52 -1.53
C CYS A 60 21.61 1.07 -2.65
N MET A 61 21.06 1.72 -3.69
CA MET A 61 21.88 2.19 -4.81
C MET A 61 22.47 3.57 -4.57
N TYR A 62 21.70 4.51 -4.03
CA TYR A 62 22.17 5.88 -3.88
C TYR A 62 23.00 6.06 -2.61
N ASP A 63 22.48 5.67 -1.44
CA ASP A 63 23.21 5.90 -0.20
C ASP A 63 24.39 4.95 -0.04
N VAL A 64 24.18 3.64 -0.14
CA VAL A 64 25.26 2.68 0.17
C VAL A 64 26.33 2.67 -0.92
N CYS A 65 25.96 2.50 -2.19
CA CYS A 65 26.98 2.40 -3.24
C CYS A 65 27.70 3.73 -3.46
N MET A 66 27.01 4.87 -3.61
CA MET A 66 27.73 6.13 -3.87
C MET A 66 28.55 6.58 -2.66
N TYR A 67 28.01 6.48 -1.44
CA TYR A 67 28.73 6.92 -0.25
C TYR A 67 29.95 6.04 0.02
N VAL A 68 29.78 4.71 0.00
CA VAL A 68 30.90 3.79 0.26
C VAL A 68 31.95 3.89 -0.83
N CYS A 69 31.55 3.95 -2.11
CA CYS A 69 32.50 4.09 -3.21
C CYS A 69 33.29 5.41 -3.10
N MET A 70 32.61 6.53 -2.86
CA MET A 70 33.25 7.85 -2.73
C MET A 70 34.19 7.92 -1.52
N HIS A 71 33.76 7.39 -0.37
CA HIS A 71 34.56 7.44 0.84
C HIS A 71 35.77 6.50 0.76
N ALA A 72 35.60 5.31 0.19
CA ALA A 72 36.67 4.35 -0.01
C ALA A 72 37.69 4.86 -1.03
N CYS A 73 37.25 5.44 -2.16
CA CYS A 73 38.20 5.97 -3.14
C CYS A 73 38.95 7.20 -2.60
N MET A 74 38.29 8.11 -1.87
CA MET A 74 38.96 9.24 -1.21
C MET A 74 40.02 8.76 -0.20
N HIS A 75 39.69 7.79 0.65
CA HIS A 75 40.64 7.24 1.63
C HIS A 75 41.79 6.50 0.96
N ALA A 76 41.51 5.67 -0.05
CA ALA A 76 42.53 4.94 -0.79
C ALA A 76 43.49 5.92 -1.49
N CYS A 77 42.96 6.93 -2.18
CA CYS A 77 43.76 7.97 -2.84
C CYS A 77 44.65 8.71 -1.84
N MET A 78 44.10 9.16 -0.70
CA MET A 78 44.86 9.86 0.34
C MET A 78 45.97 8.98 0.92
N HIS A 79 45.68 7.70 1.22
CA HIS A 79 46.68 6.77 1.74
C HIS A 79 47.78 6.51 0.72
N VAL A 80 47.44 6.25 -0.54
CA VAL A 80 48.41 5.99 -1.60
C VAL A 80 49.30 7.23 -1.81
N CYS A 81 48.72 8.43 -1.90
CA CYS A 81 49.47 9.67 -2.04
C CYS A 81 50.44 9.90 -0.87
N MET A 82 49.99 9.69 0.37
CA MET A 82 50.85 9.84 1.56
C MET A 82 51.99 8.82 1.57
N TYR A 83 51.70 7.56 1.22
CA TYR A 83 52.69 6.49 1.17
C TYR A 83 53.75 6.74 0.09
N VAL A 84 53.31 7.16 -1.10
CA VAL A 84 54.20 7.51 -2.22
C VAL A 84 55.05 8.72 -1.85
N CYS A 85 54.47 9.78 -1.29
CA CYS A 85 55.24 10.93 -0.83
C CYS A 85 56.30 10.53 0.21
N MET A 86 55.93 9.77 1.24
CA MET A 86 56.90 9.33 2.26
C MET A 86 58.05 8.50 1.68
N TYR A 87 57.78 7.65 0.68
CA TYR A 87 58.81 6.84 0.01
C TYR A 87 59.67 7.61 -1.00
N VAL A 88 59.17 8.73 -1.53
CA VAL A 88 59.89 9.58 -2.49
C VAL A 88 60.74 10.63 -1.78
N TYR A 89 60.34 11.05 -0.56
CA TYR A 89 61.08 12.01 0.27
C TYR A 89 62.02 11.36 1.30
N LEU A 90 62.04 10.02 1.39
CA LEU A 90 63.07 9.21 2.05
C LEU A 90 64.14 8.79 1.04
#